data_AF-A0A924RQU2-F1
#
_entry.id   AF-A0A924RQU2-F1
#
_cell.length_a   1.000
_cell.length_b   1.000
_cell.length_c   1.000
_cell.angle_alpha   90.00
_cell.angle_beta   90.00
_cell.angle_gamma   90.00
#
_symmetry.space_group_name_H-M   'P 1'
#
loop_
_entity.id
_entity.type
_entity.pdbx_description
1 polymer ?
#
loop_
_entity_poly.entity_id
_entity_poly.type
_entity_poly.pdbx_seq_one_letter_code
_entity_poly.pdbx_strand_id
1 'polypeptide(L)' 'MATWRTLESTILLDELPGFHRKFLEWRGVENAAEMPLRRVQQRVESELNKMALEGKTRRQEGDWELLEGFDFSS' A
#
# COMPACT_ATOMS: atom_id res chain seq x y z
N MET A 1 1.17 -16.52 1.17
CA MET A 1 1.41 -15.14 0.70
C MET A 1 0.39 -14.24 1.36
N ALA A 2 0.79 -13.05 1.82
CA ALA A 2 -0.11 -12.09 2.47
C ALA A 2 -0.78 -11.20 1.43
N THR A 3 -2.00 -10.71 1.68
CA THR A 3 -2.62 -9.69 0.82
C THR A 3 -2.50 -8.31 1.42
N TRP A 4 -2.66 -7.27 0.59
CA TRP A 4 -2.70 -5.88 1.06
C TRP A 4 -3.78 -5.68 2.11
N ARG A 5 -5.01 -6.19 1.88
CA ARG A 5 -6.08 -6.13 2.88
C ARG A 5 -5.73 -6.87 4.17
N THR A 6 -4.99 -7.98 4.08
CA THR A 6 -4.50 -8.69 5.27
C THR A 6 -3.55 -7.81 6.08
N LEU A 7 -2.64 -7.06 5.43
CA LEU A 7 -1.79 -6.08 6.12
C LEU A 7 -2.62 -4.95 6.73
N GLU A 8 -3.59 -4.38 6.00
CA GLU A 8 -4.45 -3.33 6.55
C GLU A 8 -5.21 -3.81 7.80
N SER A 9 -5.62 -5.09 7.83
CA SER A 9 -6.37 -5.67 8.96
C SER A 9 -5.55 -5.81 10.25
N THR A 10 -4.21 -5.75 10.17
CA THR A 10 -3.34 -5.78 11.35
C THR A 10 -3.05 -4.39 11.92
N ILE A 11 -3.47 -3.33 11.23
CA ILE A 11 -3.25 -1.93 11.62
C ILE A 11 -4.50 -1.38 12.30
N LEU A 12 -4.33 -0.58 13.36
CA LEU A 12 -5.45 0.10 14.00
C LEU A 12 -6.08 1.12 13.04
N LEU A 13 -7.39 1.30 13.13
CA LEU A 13 -8.16 2.14 12.18
C LEU A 13 -7.67 3.59 12.13
N ASP A 14 -7.24 4.13 13.28
CA ASP A 14 -6.68 5.48 13.42
C ASP A 14 -5.22 5.59 12.92
N GLU A 15 -4.50 4.46 12.84
CA GLU A 15 -3.14 4.37 12.32
C GLU A 15 -3.07 4.11 10.81
N LEU A 16 -4.16 3.61 10.20
CA LEU A 16 -4.23 3.29 8.76
C LEU A 16 -3.77 4.43 7.84
N PRO A 17 -4.19 5.70 8.06
CA PRO A 17 -3.67 6.82 7.27
C PRO A 17 -2.15 6.98 7.33
N GLY A 18 -1.56 6.75 8.51
CA GLY A 18 -0.11 6.82 8.71
C GLY A 18 0.60 5.68 7.99
N PHE A 19 0.06 4.47 8.08
CA PHE A 19 0.55 3.30 7.34
C PHE A 19 0.54 3.53 5.82
N HIS A 20 -0.57 4.04 5.26
CA HIS A 20 -0.66 4.37 3.83
C HIS A 20 0.36 5.42 3.39
N ARG A 21 0.58 6.45 4.21
CA ARG A 21 1.58 7.49 3.91
C ARG A 21 3.00 6.93 3.91
N LYS A 22 3.35 6.09 4.89
CA LYS A 22 4.65 5.39 4.93
C LYS A 22 4.84 4.52 3.68
N PHE A 23 3.81 3.78 3.25
CA PHE A 23 3.85 3.03 2.00
C PHE A 23 4.16 3.94 0.80
N LEU A 24 3.46 5.08 0.69
CA LEU A 24 3.67 6.04 -0.39
C LEU A 24 5.09 6.65 -0.36
N GLU A 25 5.60 7.00 0.82
CA GLU A 25 6.98 7.48 1.00
C GLU A 25 8.01 6.42 0.57
N TRP A 26 7.81 5.17 0.99
CA TRP A 26 8.65 4.04 0.57
C TRP A 26 8.63 3.82 -0.95
N ARG A 27 7.47 4.06 -1.60
CA ARG A 27 7.33 4.06 -3.06
C ARG A 27 8.00 5.25 -3.75
N GLY A 28 8.56 6.21 -3.00
CA GLY A 28 9.15 7.43 -3.53
C GLY A 28 8.11 8.47 -3.95
N VAL A 29 6.89 8.41 -3.41
CA VAL A 29 5.87 9.44 -3.66
C VAL A 29 6.10 10.64 -2.75
N GLU A 30 6.49 11.75 -3.36
CA GLU A 30 6.69 13.01 -2.64
C GLU A 30 5.37 13.57 -2.08
N ASN A 31 5.49 14.33 -0.98
CA ASN A 31 4.39 15.04 -0.30
C ASN A 31 3.27 14.13 0.22
N ALA A 32 3.50 12.82 0.37
CA ALA A 32 2.51 11.89 0.88
C ALA A 32 1.94 12.29 2.26
N ALA A 33 2.79 12.82 3.15
CA ALA A 33 2.41 13.32 4.47
C ALA A 33 1.34 14.43 4.43
N GLU A 34 1.41 15.31 3.43
CA GLU A 34 0.52 16.47 3.27
C GLU A 34 -0.74 16.15 2.45
N MET A 35 -0.81 14.96 1.82
CA MET A 35 -1.94 14.61 0.98
C MET A 35 -3.24 14.46 1.81
N PRO A 36 -4.37 14.97 1.29
CA PRO A 36 -5.69 14.66 1.83
C PRO A 36 -5.94 13.14 1.82
N LEU A 37 -6.62 12.61 2.84
CA LEU A 37 -6.83 11.15 3.00
C LEU A 37 -7.44 10.47 1.76
N ARG A 38 -8.44 11.12 1.14
CA ARG A 38 -9.03 10.62 -0.10
C ARG A 38 -8.00 10.44 -1.22
N ARG A 39 -7.01 11.33 -1.29
CA ARG A 39 -5.93 11.28 -2.29
C ARG A 39 -4.87 10.25 -1.92
N VAL A 40 -4.61 10.05 -0.62
CA VAL A 40 -3.73 8.99 -0.12
C VAL A 40 -4.23 7.63 -0.60
N GLN A 41 -5.50 7.29 -0.34
CA GLN A 41 -6.07 6.00 -0.73
C GLN A 41 -5.99 5.74 -2.24
N GLN A 42 -6.39 6.72 -3.07
CA GLN A 42 -6.28 6.61 -4.53
C GLN A 42 -4.84 6.39 -5.01
N ARG A 43 -3.88 7.03 -4.33
CA ARG A 43 -2.46 6.91 -4.67
C ARG A 43 -1.91 5.54 -4.26
N VAL A 44 -2.33 5.00 -3.12
CA VAL A 44 -1.99 3.64 -2.66
C VAL A 44 -2.42 2.62 -3.71
N GLU A 45 -3.69 2.65 -4.13
CA GLU A 45 -4.21 1.73 -5.15
C GLU A 45 -3.45 1.87 -6.48
N SER A 46 -3.12 3.10 -6.89
CA SER A 46 -2.32 3.36 -8.08
C SER A 46 -0.92 2.75 -7.99
N GLU A 47 -0.24 2.86 -6.84
CA GLU A 47 1.08 2.27 -6.64
C GLU A 47 1.04 0.75 -6.53
N LEU A 48 0.03 0.17 -5.88
CA LEU A 48 -0.17 -1.28 -5.85
C LEU A 48 -0.42 -1.86 -7.26
N ASN A 49 -1.18 -1.14 -8.09
CA ASN A 49 -1.34 -1.52 -9.50
C ASN A 49 -0.03 -1.44 -10.28
N LYS A 50 0.81 -0.43 -10.05
CA LYS A 50 2.15 -0.37 -10.65
C LYS A 50 3.04 -1.51 -10.19
N MET A 51 3.01 -1.83 -8.90
CA MET A 51 3.73 -2.98 -8.35
C MET A 51 3.29 -4.30 -8.97
N ALA A 52 2.03 -4.42 -9.38
CA ALA A 52 1.56 -5.59 -10.13
C ALA A 52 2.19 -5.69 -11.52
N LEU A 53 2.37 -4.54 -12.19
CA LEU A 53 3.10 -4.48 -13.47
C LEU A 53 4.61 -4.77 -13.29
N GLU A 54 5.19 -4.39 -12.15
CA GLU A 54 6.58 -4.69 -11.79
C GLU A 54 6.79 -6.15 -11.34
N GLY A 55 5.73 -6.96 -11.26
CA GLY A 55 5.81 -8.34 -10.78
C GLY A 55 6.14 -8.46 -9.29
N LYS A 56 5.84 -7.42 -8.48
CA LYS A 56 6.01 -7.40 -7.02
C LYS A 56 4.73 -7.72 -6.25
N THR A 57 3.59 -7.53 -6.89
CA THR A 57 2.28 -7.95 -6.38
C THR A 57 1.50 -8.65 -7.47
N ARG A 58 0.44 -9.35 -7.11
CA ARG A 58 -0.51 -9.93 -8.05
C ARG A 58 -1.92 -9.46 -7.71
N ARG A 59 -2.64 -8.91 -8.70
CA ARG A 59 -4.05 -8.55 -8.52
C ARG A 59 -4.90 -9.84 -8.46
N GLN A 60 -5.64 -10.05 -7.37
CA GLN A 60 -6.58 -11.17 -7.22
C GLN A 60 -7.87 -10.69 -6.56
N GLU A 61 -9.03 -10.98 -7.16
CA GLU A 61 -10.37 -10.73 -6.58
C GLU A 61 -10.61 -9.31 -6.00
N GLY A 62 -9.96 -8.30 -6.56
CA GLY A 62 -10.07 -6.91 -6.08
C GLY A 62 -9.10 -6.55 -4.94
N ASP A 63 -8.19 -7.45 -4.57
CA ASP A 63 -7.08 -7.24 -3.65
C ASP A 63 -5.71 -7.39 -4.36
N TRP A 64 -4.62 -7.14 -3.64
CA TRP A 64 -3.24 -7.33 -4.09
C TRP A 64 -2.55 -8.37 -3.21
N GLU A 65 -2.27 -9.53 -3.78
CA GLU A 65 -1.40 -10.51 -3.17
C GLU A 65 0.04 -10.01 -3.24
N LEU A 66 0.72 -9.97 -2.11
CA LEU A 66 2.10 -9.55 -1.97
C LEU A 66 3.00 -10.76 -2.21
N LEU A 67 3.94 -10.64 -3.15
CA LEU A 67 4.88 -11.70 -3.47
C LEU A 67 6.02 -11.72 -2.44
N GLU A 68 6.64 -12.89 -2.23
CA GLU A 68 7.66 -13.10 -1.20
C GLU A 68 8.82 -12.09 -1.31
N GLY A 69 9.28 -11.57 -0.16
CA GLY A 69 10.30 -10.51 -0.06
C GLY A 69 9.74 -9.09 0.03
N PHE A 70 8.42 -8.91 -0.03
CA PHE A 70 7.78 -7.62 0.19
C PHE A 70 7.58 -7.33 1.69
N ASP A 71 8.49 -6.54 2.26
CA ASP A 71 8.33 -5.94 3.59
C ASP A 71 8.73 -4.46 3.54
N PHE A 72 7.75 -3.57 3.72
CA PHE A 72 7.98 -2.14 3.94
C PHE A 72 7.51 -1.70 5.34
N SER A 73 7.15 -2.66 6.18
CA SER A 73 6.72 -2.44 7.56
C SER A 73 7.88 -2.27 8.54
N SER A 74 9.12 -2.50 8.07
CA SER A 74 10.38 -2.23 8.79
C SER A 74 10.67 -0.74 8.99
#